data_AF-S9S2L4-F1
#
_entry.id   AF-S9S2L4-F1
#
_cell.length_a   1.000
_cell.length_b   1.000
_cell.length_c   1.000
_cell.angle_alpha   90.00
_cell.angle_beta   90.00
_cell.angle_gamma   90.00
#
_symmetry.space_group_name_H-M   'P 1'
#
loop_
_entity.id
_entity.type
_entity.pdbx_description
1 polymer ?
#
loop_
_entity_poly.entity_id
_entity_poly.type
_entity_poly.pdbx_seq_one_letter_code
_entity_poly.pdbx_strand_id
1 'polypeptide(L)'
;MKVSIERAALARAVAQAQSVVERRNTIPILANLLIEAEGDEVRLRATDLDVEVVNRAPAQVEQPGATTVGAVMLNEIVRKLPDGAQVLLSSQGGGGG
;
A
#
# COMPACT_ATOMS: atom_id res chain seq x y z
N MET A 1 11.02 5.38 -4.45
CA MET A 1 10.59 4.03 -4.03
C MET A 1 10.31 3.21 -5.27
N LYS A 2 10.83 1.99 -5.36
CA LYS A 2 10.58 1.06 -6.46
C LYS A 2 10.60 -0.37 -5.93
N VAL A 3 9.51 -1.11 -6.11
CA VAL A 3 9.34 -2.45 -5.56
C VAL A 3 8.48 -3.34 -6.47
N SER A 4 8.87 -4.61 -6.61
CA SER A 4 8.08 -5.66 -7.27
C SER A 4 7.49 -6.62 -6.24
N ILE A 5 6.19 -6.89 -6.33
CA ILE A 5 5.46 -7.74 -5.39
C ILE A 5 4.45 -8.63 -6.13
N GLU A 6 4.27 -9.86 -5.66
CA GLU A 6 3.23 -10.73 -6.19
C GLU A 6 1.84 -10.11 -5.97
N ARG A 7 1.01 -10.11 -7.00
CA ARG A 7 -0.35 -9.57 -6.92
C ARG A 7 -1.17 -10.20 -5.79
N ALA A 8 -1.02 -11.50 -5.53
CA ALA A 8 -1.73 -12.19 -4.45
C ALA A 8 -1.31 -11.68 -3.05
N ALA A 9 -0.01 -11.50 -2.83
CA ALA A 9 0.53 -10.96 -1.59
C ALA A 9 0.08 -9.51 -1.36
N LEU A 10 0.16 -8.68 -2.41
CA LEU A 10 -0.29 -7.29 -2.37
C LEU A 10 -1.80 -7.20 -2.11
N ALA A 11 -2.62 -7.98 -2.80
CA ALA A 11 -4.08 -7.99 -2.64
C ALA A 11 -4.49 -8.29 -1.19
N ARG A 12 -3.87 -9.31 -0.59
CA ARG A 12 -4.13 -9.70 0.80
C ARG A 12 -3.76 -8.58 1.76
N ALA A 13 -2.55 -8.04 1.64
CA ALA A 13 -2.05 -7.02 2.55
C ALA A 13 -2.86 -5.71 2.45
N VAL A 14 -3.20 -5.27 1.23
CA VAL A 14 -4.05 -4.09 0.98
C VAL A 14 -5.45 -4.30 1.54
N ALA A 15 -6.10 -5.44 1.28
CA ALA A 15 -7.45 -5.70 1.78
C ALA A 15 -7.53 -5.71 3.31
N GLN A 16 -6.52 -6.27 3.98
CA GLN A 16 -6.45 -6.27 5.44
C GLN A 16 -6.24 -4.86 6.00
N ALA A 17 -5.29 -4.10 5.45
CA ALA A 17 -5.04 -2.75 5.93
C ALA A 17 -6.19 -1.78 5.60
N GLN A 18 -6.86 -1.94 4.45
CA GLN A 18 -8.04 -1.14 4.08
C GLN A 18 -9.26 -1.37 4.99
N SER A 19 -9.27 -2.42 5.82
CA SER A 19 -10.41 -2.76 6.68
C SER A 19 -10.67 -1.74 7.80
N VAL A 20 -9.64 -1.01 8.25
CA VAL A 20 -9.74 0.05 9.26
C VAL A 20 -9.91 1.44 8.65
N VAL A 21 -9.95 1.55 7.32
CA VAL A 21 -10.17 2.83 6.65
C VAL A 21 -11.65 3.15 6.61
N GLU A 22 -12.05 4.21 7.32
CA GLU A 22 -13.42 4.68 7.29
C GLU A 22 -13.84 5.22 5.91
N ARG A 23 -15.08 4.95 5.50
CA ARG A 23 -15.62 5.43 4.22
C ARG A 23 -15.87 6.95 4.20
N ARG A 24 -16.10 7.57 5.36
CA ARG A 24 -16.45 8.99 5.50
C ARG A 24 -15.39 9.71 6.33
N ASN A 25 -14.18 9.79 5.81
CA ASN A 25 -13.11 10.55 6.44
C ASN A 25 -13.19 12.04 6.09
N THR A 26 -13.24 12.90 7.10
CA THR A 26 -13.08 14.36 6.94
C THR A 26 -11.61 14.76 6.77
N ILE A 27 -10.68 13.89 7.19
CA ILE A 27 -9.23 14.08 7.07
C ILE A 27 -8.70 13.21 5.91
N PRO A 28 -8.32 13.79 4.75
CA PRO A 28 -8.00 13.02 3.54
C PRO A 28 -6.87 12.00 3.71
N ILE A 29 -5.84 12.29 4.53
CA ILE A 29 -4.70 11.38 4.71
C ILE A 29 -5.09 10.05 5.37
N LEU A 30 -6.17 10.03 6.17
CA LEU A 30 -6.67 8.81 6.81
C LEU A 30 -7.42 7.88 5.83
N ALA A 31 -7.72 8.36 4.62
CA ALA A 31 -8.23 7.52 3.54
C ALA A 31 -7.11 6.76 2.79
N ASN A 32 -5.84 7.02 3.14
CA ASN A 32 -4.70 6.42 2.47
C ASN A 32 -4.11 5.24 3.26
N LEU A 33 -3.43 4.36 2.52
CA LEU A 33 -2.47 3.41 3.05
C LEU A 33 -1.08 4.01 2.95
N LEU A 34 -0.32 3.93 4.04
CA LEU A 34 1.13 4.09 4.02
C LEU A 34 1.75 2.80 3.46
N ILE A 35 2.64 2.96 2.48
CA ILE A 35 3.45 1.91 1.88
C ILE A 35 4.91 2.24 2.16
N GLU A 36 5.61 1.33 2.83
CA GLU A 36 7.03 1.46 3.15
C GLU A 36 7.77 0.25 2.57
N ALA A 37 8.74 0.49 1.70
CA ALA A 37 9.59 -0.55 1.12
C ALA A 37 10.98 -0.47 1.74
N GLU A 38 11.42 -1.56 2.37
CA GLU A 38 12.71 -1.67 3.05
C GLU A 38 13.17 -3.13 3.08
N GLY A 39 14.47 -3.38 2.85
CA GLY A 39 15.00 -4.74 2.83
C GLY A 39 14.38 -5.59 1.74
N ASP A 40 13.74 -6.69 2.12
CA ASP A 40 13.07 -7.67 1.26
C ASP A 40 11.54 -7.71 1.48
N GLU A 41 10.98 -6.66 2.07
CA GLU A 41 9.55 -6.57 2.34
C GLU A 41 8.94 -5.19 2.08
N VAL A 42 7.62 -5.19 1.90
CA VAL A 42 6.79 -3.99 1.96
C VAL A 42 5.91 -4.06 3.20
N ARG A 43 5.90 -2.97 3.96
CA ARG A 43 4.95 -2.69 5.03
C ARG A 43 3.79 -1.84 4.50
N LEU A 44 2.57 -2.30 4.76
CA LEU A 44 1.33 -1.55 4.50
C LEU A 44 0.66 -1.22 5.82
N ARG A 45 0.35 0.06 6.03
CA ARG A 45 -0.23 0.57 7.27
C ARG A 45 -1.42 1.49 7.00
N ALA A 46 -2.48 1.33 7.79
CA ALA A 46 -3.64 2.24 7.83
C ALA A 46 -4.13 2.39 9.27
N THR A 47 -4.77 3.52 9.54
CA THR A 47 -5.27 3.88 10.87
C THR A 47 -6.45 4.84 10.78
N ASP A 48 -7.35 4.75 11.77
CA ASP A 48 -8.44 5.70 12.03
C ASP A 48 -8.16 6.58 13.28
N LEU A 49 -6.91 6.58 13.76
CA LEU A 49 -6.40 7.20 15.01
C LEU A 49 -6.65 6.41 16.29
N ASP A 50 -7.62 5.51 16.33
CA ASP A 50 -7.89 4.65 17.48
C ASP A 50 -7.27 3.25 17.31
N VAL A 51 -7.34 2.74 16.09
CA VAL A 51 -6.85 1.43 15.68
C VAL A 51 -5.87 1.58 14.52
N GLU A 52 -4.91 0.68 14.50
CA GLU A 52 -3.94 0.57 13.43
C GLU A 52 -3.80 -0.87 12.97
N VAL A 53 -3.75 -1.05 11.64
CA VAL A 53 -3.38 -2.32 11.03
C VAL A 53 -2.08 -2.15 10.28
N VAL A 54 -1.10 -3.00 10.62
CA VAL A 54 0.17 -3.12 9.90
C VAL A 54 0.25 -4.52 9.31
N ASN A 55 0.59 -4.58 8.02
CA ASN A 55 0.80 -5.82 7.30
C ASN A 55 2.16 -5.83 6.61
N ARG A 56 2.71 -7.02 6.43
CA ARG A 56 4.01 -7.23 5.78
C ARG A 56 3.85 -8.22 4.65
N ALA A 57 4.43 -7.91 3.51
CA ALA A 57 4.45 -8.79 2.36
C ALA A 57 5.87 -8.86 1.79
N PRO A 58 6.38 -10.08 1.52
CA PRO A 58 7.65 -10.25 0.82
C PRO A 58 7.60 -9.54 -0.53
N ALA A 59 8.66 -8.79 -0.85
CA ALA A 59 8.75 -8.03 -2.08
C ALA A 59 10.20 -7.78 -2.47
N GLN A 60 10.46 -7.67 -3.77
CA GLN A 60 11.77 -7.30 -4.27
C GLN A 60 11.90 -5.77 -4.27
N VAL A 61 12.60 -5.23 -3.28
CA VAL A 61 12.84 -3.78 -3.16
C VAL A 61 14.07 -3.40 -3.98
N GLU A 62 13.85 -2.70 -5.08
CA GLU A 62 14.95 -2.13 -5.89
C GLU A 62 15.40 -0.78 -5.34
N GLN A 63 14.45 0.02 -4.84
CA GLN A 63 14.73 1.32 -4.25
C GLN A 63 13.85 1.50 -3.00
N PRO A 64 14.45 1.60 -1.80
CA PRO A 64 13.68 1.81 -0.59
C PRO A 64 12.96 3.17 -0.62
N GLY A 65 12.00 3.32 0.27
CA GLY A 65 11.28 4.58 0.46
C GLY A 65 9.83 4.33 0.88
N ALA A 66 9.12 5.43 1.08
CA ALA A 66 7.74 5.39 1.54
C ALA A 66 6.87 6.35 0.73
N THR A 67 5.58 6.02 0.63
CA THR A 67 4.56 6.90 0.07
C THR A 67 3.19 6.55 0.66
N THR A 68 2.20 7.40 0.42
CA THR A 68 0.81 7.09 0.76
C THR A 68 -0.05 7.05 -0.51
N VAL A 69 -1.05 6.17 -0.55
CA VAL A 69 -1.97 6.04 -1.68
C VAL A 69 -3.38 5.71 -1.19
N GLY A 70 -4.41 6.19 -1.90
CA GLY A 70 -5.80 5.94 -1.54
C GLY A 70 -6.09 4.45 -1.37
N ALA A 71 -6.54 4.05 -0.19
CA ALA A 71 -6.66 2.64 0.19
C ALA A 71 -7.67 1.88 -0.68
N VAL A 72 -8.85 2.49 -0.89
CA VAL A 72 -9.92 1.92 -1.70
C VAL A 72 -9.50 1.79 -3.16
N MET A 73 -8.90 2.85 -3.71
CA MET A 73 -8.42 2.87 -5.10
C MET A 73 -7.37 1.78 -5.34
N LEU A 74 -6.39 1.65 -4.46
CA LEU A 74 -5.35 0.63 -4.58
C LEU A 74 -5.97 -0.77 -4.50
N ASN A 75 -6.89 -1.03 -3.57
CA ASN A 75 -7.56 -2.32 -3.44
C ASN A 75 -8.31 -2.70 -4.73
N GLU A 76 -9.08 -1.76 -5.28
CA GLU A 76 -9.83 -2.00 -6.52
C GLU A 76 -8.92 -2.29 -7.71
N ILE A 77 -7.81 -1.57 -7.85
CA ILE A 77 -6.83 -1.80 -8.92
C ILE A 77 -6.23 -3.20 -8.78
N VAL A 78 -5.69 -3.54 -7.60
CA VAL A 78 -5.00 -4.80 -7.37
C VAL A 78 -5.92 -6.00 -7.56
N ARG A 79 -7.20 -5.89 -7.17
CA ARG A 79 -8.20 -6.95 -7.39
C ARG A 79 -8.50 -7.20 -8.86
N LYS A 80 -8.42 -6.17 -9.71
CA LYS A 80 -8.67 -6.27 -11.16
C LYS A 80 -7.46 -6.78 -11.95
N LEU A 81 -6.28 -6.84 -11.35
CA LEU A 81 -5.10 -7.41 -12.00
C LEU A 81 -5.23 -8.93 -12.16
N PRO A 82 -4.64 -9.52 -13.22
CA PRO A 82 -4.65 -10.97 -13.44
C PRO A 82 -4.03 -11.75 -12.27
N ASP A 83 -4.52 -12.96 -12.04
CA ASP A 83 -3.91 -13.89 -11.09
C ASP A 83 -2.49 -14.26 -11.54
N GLY A 84 -1.58 -14.41 -10.57
CA GLY A 84 -0.16 -14.70 -10.83
C GLY A 84 0.67 -13.51 -11.36
N ALA A 85 0.07 -12.32 -11.54
CA ALA A 85 0.80 -11.15 -12.01
C ALA A 85 1.85 -10.67 -10.98
N GLN A 86 2.97 -10.16 -11.48
CA GLN A 86 3.93 -9.35 -10.72
C GLN A 86 3.53 -7.87 -10.82
N VAL A 87 3.47 -7.17 -9.69
CA VAL A 87 3.08 -5.76 -9.62
C VAL A 87 4.30 -4.92 -9.30
N LEU A 88 4.64 -4.00 -10.21
CA LEU A 88 5.67 -3.01 -9.99
C LEU A 88 5.05 -1.72 -9.44
N LEU A 89 5.44 -1.31 -8.25
CA LEU A 89 5.09 -0.02 -7.66
C LEU A 89 6.31 0.90 -7.76
N SER A 90 6.16 2.04 -8.42
CA SER A 90 7.19 3.07 -8.52
C SER A 90 6.64 4.43 -8.12
N SER A 91 7.32 5.08 -7.18
CA SER A 91 7.09 6.49 -6.83
C SER A 91 8.36 7.27 -7.15
N GLN A 92 8.23 8.20 -8.08
CA GLN A 92 9.18 9.28 -8.28
C GLN A 92 8.88 10.32 -7.20
N GLY A 93 9.88 10.67 -6.38
CA GLY A 93 9.70 11.68 -5.35
C GLY A 93 9.13 12.94 -5.98
N GLY A 94 7.90 13.30 -5.60
CA GLY A 94 7.38 14.63 -5.91
C GLY A 94 8.27 15.61 -5.16
N GLY A 95 9.02 16.43 -5.90
CA GLY A 95 9.59 17.64 -5.33
C GLY A 95 8.44 18.42 -4.73
N GLY A 96 8.41 18.51 -3.40
CA GLY A 96 7.53 19.43 -2.71
C GLY A 96 7.91 20.85 -3.11
N GLY A 97 7.03 21.49 -3.88
CA GLY A 97 6.89 22.94 -3.94
C GLY A 97 5.72 23.34 -3.06
#